data_AF-A0A2D4UL14-F1
#
_entry.id   AF-A0A2D4UL14-F1
#
_cell.length_a   1.000
_cell.length_b   1.000
_cell.length_c   1.000
_cell.angle_alpha   90.00
_cell.angle_beta   90.00
_cell.angle_gamma   90.00
#
_symmetry.space_group_name_H-M   'P 1'
#
loop_
_entity.id
_entity.type
_entity.pdbx_description
1 polymer ?
#
loop_
_entity_poly.entity_id
_entity_poly.type
_entity_poly.pdbx_seq_one_letter_code
_entity_poly.pdbx_strand_id
1 'polypeptide(L)'
;MAAQFSSKDFRAALSSFATGVTIITARDLKDEPIGMTASSFNSVSMEPPLILWSIAKSALSAPSFTNAEFFAVHVLASDQTEISNKFAIKGEDKFSNINWSQDSNGVPIIDGVSSRFDCKTYAIHEGGDHWIILGEVIEIENNSKRGLVFSEGSYSTTSAIRPNNQIPNELDTGSSLIDELLIYQLARASRQVENLFHKTVDEEELTIPEWRILASLYGNASRSLSELCARTFVDPGVIIDILTRMSIDNLCTLSDTKSEMIITGTNDGMKRVANLFDAARNQENAILTDLNEIERVALIKQLKSIIRTTNN
;
A
#
# COMPACT_ATOMS: atom_id res chain seq x y z
N MET A 1 -25.77 -19.58 -22.78
CA MET A 1 -26.54 -18.63 -21.93
C MET A 1 -25.81 -17.31 -21.92
N ALA A 2 -26.49 -16.18 -22.11
CA ALA A 2 -25.88 -14.88 -21.93
C ALA A 2 -25.57 -14.66 -20.44
N ALA A 3 -24.46 -13.98 -20.14
CA ALA A 3 -24.10 -13.65 -18.77
C ALA A 3 -25.23 -12.82 -18.12
N GLN A 4 -25.63 -13.18 -16.90
CA GLN A 4 -26.70 -12.50 -16.15
C GLN A 4 -26.19 -11.28 -15.35
N PHE A 5 -25.01 -10.76 -15.68
CA PHE A 5 -24.35 -9.67 -14.96
C PHE A 5 -23.75 -8.66 -15.94
N SER A 6 -23.61 -7.40 -15.53
CA SER A 6 -22.95 -6.37 -16.35
C SER A 6 -21.42 -6.48 -16.27
N SER A 7 -20.71 -5.93 -17.26
CA SER A 7 -19.24 -5.84 -17.20
C SER A 7 -18.75 -5.02 -16.00
N LYS A 8 -19.56 -4.06 -15.52
CA LYS A 8 -19.23 -3.25 -14.33
C LYS A 8 -19.27 -4.11 -13.08
N ASP A 9 -20.33 -4.90 -12.91
CA ASP A 9 -20.50 -5.78 -11.74
C ASP A 9 -19.42 -6.86 -11.73
N PHE A 10 -19.09 -7.42 -12.90
CA PHE A 10 -18.02 -8.41 -13.02
C PHE A 10 -16.66 -7.83 -12.62
N ARG A 11 -16.31 -6.62 -13.08
CA ARG A 11 -15.05 -5.95 -12.68
C ARG A 11 -15.01 -5.61 -11.19
N ALA A 12 -16.13 -5.13 -10.63
CA ALA A 12 -16.22 -4.84 -9.21
C ALA A 12 -16.01 -6.12 -8.38
N ALA A 13 -16.64 -7.23 -8.77
CA ALA A 13 -16.44 -8.52 -8.13
C ALA A 13 -14.97 -8.98 -8.22
N LEU A 14 -14.33 -8.86 -9.39
CA LEU A 14 -12.91 -9.20 -9.55
C LEU A 14 -11.98 -8.34 -8.69
N SER A 15 -12.31 -7.06 -8.48
CA SER A 15 -11.46 -6.16 -7.69
C SER A 15 -11.37 -6.51 -6.20
N SER A 16 -12.31 -7.32 -5.69
CA SER A 16 -12.25 -7.85 -4.32
C SER A 16 -11.10 -8.85 -4.11
N PHE A 17 -10.60 -9.46 -5.18
CA PHE A 17 -9.40 -10.30 -5.12
C PHE A 17 -8.16 -9.42 -5.09
N ALA A 18 -7.63 -9.20 -3.89
CA ALA A 18 -6.40 -8.44 -3.69
C ALA A 18 -5.21 -9.13 -4.38
N THR A 19 -4.43 -8.35 -5.12
CA THR A 19 -3.26 -8.84 -5.86
C THR A 19 -2.04 -7.99 -5.52
N GLY A 20 -0.84 -8.56 -5.72
CA GLY A 20 0.35 -7.75 -5.87
C GLY A 20 0.29 -6.96 -7.18
N VAL A 21 1.03 -5.85 -7.25
CA VAL A 21 1.18 -5.08 -8.48
C VAL A 21 2.47 -5.47 -9.18
N THR A 22 2.40 -5.77 -10.48
CA THR A 22 3.60 -6.09 -11.27
C THR A 22 3.79 -5.14 -12.44
N ILE A 23 5.05 -4.95 -12.85
CA ILE A 23 5.41 -4.43 -14.17
C ILE A 23 5.99 -5.56 -15.00
N ILE A 24 5.43 -5.78 -16.17
CA ILE A 24 6.00 -6.69 -17.16
C ILE A 24 6.82 -5.86 -18.14
N THR A 25 8.07 -6.26 -18.40
CA THR A 25 8.94 -5.61 -19.37
C THR A 25 9.45 -6.60 -20.41
N ALA A 26 9.73 -6.10 -21.61
CA ALA A 26 10.33 -6.84 -22.71
C ALA A 26 10.97 -5.85 -23.68
N ARG A 27 11.51 -6.38 -24.78
CA ARG A 27 11.85 -5.60 -25.98
C ARG A 27 10.74 -5.70 -27.01
N ASP A 28 10.48 -4.60 -27.70
CA ASP A 28 9.60 -4.63 -28.86
C ASP A 28 10.32 -5.16 -30.12
N LEU A 29 9.59 -5.21 -31.23
CA LEU A 29 10.11 -5.68 -32.52
C LEU A 29 11.22 -4.78 -33.12
N LYS A 30 11.47 -3.61 -32.54
CA LYS A 30 12.53 -2.67 -32.92
C LYS A 30 13.65 -2.61 -31.88
N ASP A 31 13.64 -3.52 -30.91
CA ASP A 31 14.58 -3.56 -29.79
C ASP A 31 14.46 -2.35 -28.82
N GLU A 32 13.30 -1.70 -28.78
CA GLU A 32 13.02 -0.63 -27.81
C GLU A 32 12.42 -1.21 -26.51
N PRO A 33 12.72 -0.61 -25.34
CA PRO A 33 12.21 -1.08 -24.07
C PRO A 33 10.70 -0.83 -23.99
N ILE A 34 9.94 -1.88 -23.70
CA ILE A 34 8.51 -1.78 -23.44
C ILE A 34 8.17 -2.31 -22.06
N GLY A 35 7.12 -1.75 -21.48
CA GLY A 35 6.58 -2.27 -20.25
C GLY A 35 5.13 -1.87 -19.99
N MET A 36 4.49 -2.62 -19.11
CA MET A 36 3.14 -2.32 -18.65
C MET A 36 2.86 -2.85 -17.25
N THR A 37 1.98 -2.15 -16.55
CA THR A 37 1.44 -2.61 -15.28
C THR A 37 0.46 -3.76 -15.51
N ALA A 38 0.60 -4.82 -14.74
CA ALA A 38 -0.29 -5.97 -14.75
C ALA A 38 -0.57 -6.45 -13.31
N SER A 39 -1.85 -6.69 -13.02
CA SER A 39 -2.32 -7.37 -11.79
C SER A 39 -2.85 -8.77 -12.08
N SER A 40 -2.77 -9.23 -13.33
CA SER A 40 -3.19 -10.57 -13.79
C SER A 40 -2.12 -11.65 -13.56
N PHE A 41 -0.97 -11.29 -12.98
CA PHE A 41 0.13 -12.20 -12.70
C PHE A 41 -0.25 -13.26 -11.66
N ASN A 42 0.16 -14.52 -11.88
CA ASN A 42 0.08 -15.58 -10.88
C ASN A 42 1.10 -16.70 -11.13
N SER A 43 1.40 -17.48 -10.10
CA SER A 43 2.19 -18.72 -10.22
C SER A 43 1.36 -19.88 -10.79
N VAL A 44 1.99 -20.76 -11.57
CA VAL A 44 1.33 -21.89 -12.24
C VAL A 44 1.93 -23.24 -11.82
N SER A 45 3.25 -23.37 -11.84
CA SER A 45 3.94 -24.64 -11.62
C SER A 45 5.28 -24.42 -10.91
N MET A 46 5.72 -25.41 -10.14
CA MET A 46 7.06 -25.44 -9.54
C MET A 46 8.07 -26.20 -10.41
N GLU A 47 7.64 -27.22 -11.15
CA GLU A 47 8.52 -28.02 -12.03
C GLU A 47 7.82 -28.38 -13.35
N PRO A 48 8.20 -27.74 -14.49
CA PRO A 48 9.09 -26.58 -14.55
C PRO A 48 8.50 -25.36 -13.82
N PRO A 49 9.33 -24.38 -13.39
CA PRO A 49 8.85 -23.20 -12.68
C PRO A 49 8.12 -22.26 -13.65
N LEU A 50 6.79 -22.30 -13.62
CA LEU A 50 5.94 -21.54 -14.54
C LEU A 50 5.15 -20.46 -13.80
N ILE A 51 5.07 -19.29 -14.43
CA ILE A 51 4.16 -18.20 -14.07
C ILE A 51 3.28 -17.86 -15.27
N LEU A 52 2.20 -17.12 -15.03
CA LEU A 52 1.39 -16.54 -16.10
C LEU A 52 1.04 -15.08 -15.83
N TRP A 53 0.65 -14.39 -16.88
CA TRP A 53 -0.05 -13.11 -16.82
C TRP A 53 -0.89 -12.93 -18.09
N SER A 54 -1.78 -11.96 -18.08
CA SER A 54 -2.71 -11.71 -19.20
C SER A 54 -2.60 -10.28 -19.71
N ILE A 55 -2.57 -10.13 -21.04
CA ILE A 55 -2.54 -8.85 -21.75
C ILE A 55 -3.76 -8.73 -22.67
N ALA A 56 -4.43 -7.57 -22.66
CA ALA A 56 -5.56 -7.33 -23.54
C ALA A 56 -5.12 -7.40 -25.01
N LYS A 57 -5.89 -8.09 -25.86
CA LYS A 57 -5.62 -8.17 -27.31
C LYS A 57 -5.61 -6.79 -27.98
N SER A 58 -6.25 -5.80 -27.36
CA SER A 58 -6.32 -4.41 -27.81
C SER A 58 -5.16 -3.53 -27.34
N ALA A 59 -4.25 -4.05 -26.50
CA ALA A 59 -3.08 -3.29 -26.04
C ALA A 59 -2.09 -3.07 -27.18
N LEU A 60 -1.53 -1.86 -27.28
CA LEU A 60 -0.53 -1.51 -28.31
C LEU A 60 0.72 -2.39 -28.24
N SER A 61 1.10 -2.79 -27.02
CA SER A 61 2.23 -3.67 -26.74
C SER A 61 1.91 -5.16 -26.92
N ALA A 62 0.65 -5.55 -27.19
CA ALA A 62 0.28 -6.95 -27.30
C ALA A 62 1.09 -7.70 -28.37
N PRO A 63 1.26 -7.20 -29.60
CA PRO A 63 2.09 -7.88 -30.60
C PRO A 63 3.54 -8.06 -30.15
N SER A 64 4.09 -7.12 -29.39
CA SER A 64 5.47 -7.22 -28.92
C SER A 64 5.62 -8.29 -27.86
N PHE A 65 4.77 -8.30 -26.83
CA PHE A 65 4.80 -9.32 -25.79
C PHE A 65 4.49 -10.73 -26.31
N THR A 66 3.59 -10.87 -27.29
CA THR A 66 3.30 -12.18 -27.88
C THR A 66 4.38 -12.71 -28.81
N ASN A 67 5.36 -11.87 -29.21
CA ASN A 67 6.50 -12.29 -30.02
C ASN A 67 7.83 -12.26 -29.24
N ALA A 68 7.83 -11.79 -28.00
CA ALA A 68 9.03 -11.71 -27.17
C ALA A 68 9.45 -13.12 -26.72
N GLU A 69 10.71 -13.49 -26.96
CA GLU A 69 11.28 -14.73 -26.42
C GLU A 69 11.52 -14.62 -24.91
N PHE A 70 11.91 -13.44 -24.44
CA PHE A 70 12.20 -13.16 -23.03
C PHE A 70 11.42 -11.94 -22.53
N PHE A 71 11.00 -12.01 -21.27
CA PHE A 71 10.36 -10.92 -20.56
C PHE A 71 10.69 -11.01 -19.06
N ALA A 72 10.53 -9.91 -18.33
CA ALA A 72 10.72 -9.89 -16.89
C ALA A 72 9.44 -9.44 -16.18
N VAL A 73 9.15 -10.07 -15.04
CA VAL A 73 8.06 -9.72 -14.14
C VAL A 73 8.63 -9.07 -12.88
N HIS A 74 8.28 -7.82 -12.65
CA HIS A 74 8.73 -7.04 -11.50
C HIS A 74 7.59 -6.90 -10.51
N VAL A 75 7.65 -7.57 -9.35
CA VAL A 75 6.70 -7.37 -8.26
C VAL A 75 7.08 -6.08 -7.53
N LEU A 76 6.23 -5.06 -7.63
CA LEU A 76 6.53 -3.73 -7.11
C LEU A 76 6.55 -3.71 -5.58
N ALA A 77 7.48 -2.92 -5.04
CA ALA A 77 7.53 -2.60 -3.62
C ALA A 77 6.50 -1.51 -3.26
N SER A 78 6.12 -1.43 -1.98
CA SER A 78 5.07 -0.52 -1.49
C SER A 78 5.34 0.96 -1.76
N ASP A 79 6.60 1.34 -1.95
CA ASP A 79 7.08 2.68 -2.29
C ASP A 79 7.02 3.01 -3.80
N GLN A 80 6.56 2.09 -4.65
CA GLN A 80 6.62 2.22 -6.12
C GLN A 80 5.26 2.49 -6.81
N THR A 81 4.35 3.21 -6.13
CA THR A 81 3.03 3.58 -6.71
C THR A 81 3.16 4.46 -7.95
N GLU A 82 4.14 5.38 -7.99
CA GLU A 82 4.41 6.23 -9.14
C GLU A 82 4.83 5.43 -10.38
N ILE A 83 5.67 4.40 -10.19
CA ILE A 83 6.07 3.49 -11.27
C ILE A 83 4.85 2.71 -11.78
N SER A 84 4.03 2.17 -10.88
CA SER A 84 2.77 1.50 -11.25
C SER A 84 1.87 2.39 -12.12
N ASN A 85 1.65 3.63 -11.69
CA ASN A 85 0.81 4.59 -12.41
C ASN A 85 1.40 4.93 -13.79
N LYS A 86 2.71 5.15 -13.86
CA LYS A 86 3.40 5.50 -15.11
C LYS A 86 3.30 4.39 -16.15
N PHE A 87 3.49 3.13 -15.75
CA PHE A 87 3.42 2.00 -16.66
C PHE A 87 1.99 1.58 -17.04
N ALA A 88 0.96 2.03 -16.32
CA ALA A 88 -0.45 1.74 -16.62
C ALA A 88 -1.04 2.61 -17.74
N ILE A 89 -0.48 3.81 -17.97
CA ILE A 89 -0.98 4.77 -18.97
C ILE A 89 -0.48 4.41 -20.37
N LYS A 90 -1.29 4.71 -21.40
CA LYS A 90 -0.86 4.63 -22.82
C LYS A 90 -0.09 5.90 -23.19
N GLY A 91 1.03 5.77 -23.89
CA GLY A 91 1.80 6.92 -24.35
C GLY A 91 3.30 6.65 -24.38
N GLU A 92 4.07 7.67 -24.75
CA GLU A 92 5.51 7.57 -24.97
C GLU A 92 6.33 7.88 -23.71
N ASP A 93 7.51 7.24 -23.68
CA ASP A 93 8.59 7.34 -22.69
C ASP A 93 8.27 6.92 -21.24
N LYS A 94 7.76 5.69 -21.09
CA LYS A 94 7.55 5.05 -19.78
C LYS A 94 8.84 4.83 -18.98
N PHE A 95 9.99 4.78 -19.66
CA PHE A 95 11.29 4.49 -19.05
C PHE A 95 12.09 5.76 -18.69
N SER A 96 11.67 6.94 -19.12
CA SER A 96 12.25 8.22 -18.65
C SER A 96 12.25 8.33 -17.13
N ASN A 97 13.29 8.91 -16.54
CA ASN A 97 13.34 9.21 -15.09
C ASN A 97 13.05 8.01 -14.18
N ILE A 98 13.27 6.79 -14.66
CA ILE A 98 13.24 5.56 -13.87
C ILE A 98 14.64 4.96 -13.92
N ASN A 99 15.11 4.44 -12.79
CA ASN A 99 16.34 3.67 -12.75
C ASN A 99 16.06 2.26 -13.29
N TRP A 100 16.65 1.94 -14.43
CA TRP A 100 16.55 0.63 -15.04
C TRP A 100 17.86 0.24 -15.71
N SER A 101 18.07 -1.06 -15.84
CA SER A 101 19.22 -1.70 -16.49
C SER A 101 18.75 -2.78 -17.47
N GLN A 102 19.67 -3.53 -18.06
CA GLN A 102 19.32 -4.63 -18.97
C GLN A 102 19.94 -5.92 -18.45
N ASP A 103 19.18 -7.01 -18.52
CA ASP A 103 19.70 -8.35 -18.22
C ASP A 103 20.57 -8.89 -19.37
N SER A 104 21.05 -10.13 -19.20
CA SER A 104 21.86 -10.81 -20.22
C SER A 104 21.11 -11.12 -21.53
N ASN A 105 19.77 -11.05 -21.52
CA ASN A 105 18.90 -11.24 -22.69
C ASN A 105 18.41 -9.90 -23.27
N GLY A 106 18.89 -8.75 -22.76
CA GLY A 106 18.51 -7.41 -23.20
C GLY A 106 17.17 -6.90 -22.65
N VAL A 107 16.51 -7.66 -21.77
CA VAL A 107 15.23 -7.30 -21.15
C VAL A 107 15.42 -6.13 -20.18
N PRO A 108 14.57 -5.08 -20.23
CA PRO A 108 14.65 -3.96 -19.30
C PRO A 108 14.32 -4.39 -17.85
N ILE A 109 15.21 -4.09 -16.92
CA ILE A 109 15.11 -4.44 -15.50
C ILE A 109 14.90 -3.19 -14.66
N ILE A 110 13.83 -3.12 -13.88
CA ILE A 110 13.50 -1.98 -12.99
C ILE A 110 14.07 -2.22 -11.60
N ASP A 111 14.78 -1.22 -11.05
CA ASP A 111 15.43 -1.32 -9.75
C ASP A 111 14.44 -1.18 -8.57
N GLY A 112 14.85 -1.68 -7.41
CA GLY A 112 14.18 -1.42 -6.13
C GLY A 112 12.84 -2.12 -5.92
N VAL A 113 12.56 -3.13 -6.75
CA VAL A 113 11.35 -3.97 -6.71
C VAL A 113 11.37 -4.94 -5.52
N SER A 114 10.22 -5.47 -5.13
CA SER A 114 10.12 -6.49 -4.07
C SER A 114 10.72 -7.82 -4.53
N SER A 115 10.41 -8.25 -5.74
CA SER A 115 11.01 -9.43 -6.36
C SER A 115 10.93 -9.32 -7.87
N ARG A 116 11.80 -10.04 -8.57
CA ARG A 116 11.87 -10.11 -10.03
C ARG A 116 11.90 -11.56 -10.49
N PHE A 117 11.25 -11.83 -11.62
CA PHE A 117 11.31 -13.12 -12.30
C PHE A 117 11.68 -12.88 -13.76
N ASP A 118 12.85 -13.35 -14.17
CA ASP A 118 13.25 -13.30 -15.57
C ASP A 118 12.74 -14.58 -16.24
N CYS A 119 12.01 -14.42 -17.33
CA CYS A 119 11.20 -15.47 -17.91
C CYS A 119 11.53 -15.66 -19.39
N LYS A 120 11.59 -16.93 -19.80
CA LYS A 120 11.46 -17.32 -21.20
C LYS A 120 9.99 -17.58 -21.51
N THR A 121 9.47 -17.04 -22.62
CA THR A 121 8.10 -17.32 -23.07
C THR A 121 7.95 -18.81 -23.34
N TYR A 122 7.07 -19.45 -22.57
CA TYR A 122 6.83 -20.89 -22.61
C TYR A 122 5.65 -21.24 -23.54
N ALA A 123 4.53 -20.53 -23.38
CA ALA A 123 3.34 -20.71 -24.21
C ALA A 123 2.46 -19.46 -24.21
N ILE A 124 1.64 -19.32 -25.25
CA ILE A 124 0.63 -18.26 -25.36
C ILE A 124 -0.72 -18.91 -25.70
N HIS A 125 -1.75 -18.57 -24.93
CA HIS A 125 -3.09 -19.11 -25.10
C HIS A 125 -4.12 -18.00 -25.29
N GLU A 126 -5.22 -18.33 -25.96
CA GLU A 126 -6.40 -17.45 -26.01
C GLU A 126 -7.10 -17.42 -24.64
N GLY A 127 -7.41 -16.21 -24.17
CA GLY A 127 -8.16 -15.95 -22.94
C GLY A 127 -9.31 -14.97 -23.20
N GLY A 128 -10.15 -15.25 -24.20
CA GLY A 128 -11.22 -14.34 -24.62
C GLY A 128 -10.66 -13.07 -25.29
N ASP A 129 -10.87 -11.92 -24.66
CA ASP A 129 -10.35 -10.61 -25.10
C ASP A 129 -8.89 -10.35 -24.66
N HIS A 130 -8.26 -11.32 -23.99
CA HIS A 130 -6.85 -11.30 -23.59
C HIS A 130 -6.05 -12.44 -24.23
N TRP A 131 -4.74 -12.25 -24.32
CA TRP A 131 -3.76 -13.33 -24.43
C TRP A 131 -3.30 -13.72 -23.02
N ILE A 132 -3.20 -15.01 -22.76
CA ILE A 132 -2.59 -15.56 -21.54
C ILE A 132 -1.17 -15.97 -21.92
N ILE A 133 -0.17 -15.35 -21.30
CA ILE A 133 1.25 -15.62 -21.57
C ILE A 133 1.80 -16.40 -20.39
N LEU A 134 2.33 -17.60 -20.66
CA LEU A 134 3.06 -18.42 -19.70
C LEU A 134 4.55 -18.17 -19.88
N GLY A 135 5.25 -17.95 -18.77
CA GLY A 135 6.71 -17.82 -18.72
C GLY A 135 7.32 -18.92 -17.89
N GLU A 136 8.40 -19.53 -18.40
CA GLU A 136 9.30 -20.36 -17.61
C GLU A 136 10.35 -19.45 -16.94
N VAL A 137 10.38 -19.49 -15.61
CA VAL A 137 11.29 -18.66 -14.80
C VAL A 137 12.70 -19.24 -14.89
N ILE A 138 13.63 -18.44 -15.40
CA ILE A 138 15.04 -18.82 -15.57
C ILE A 138 15.96 -18.16 -14.54
N GLU A 139 15.57 -17.02 -14.00
CA GLU A 139 16.29 -16.31 -12.93
C GLU A 139 15.31 -15.60 -11.99
N ILE A 140 15.69 -15.47 -10.72
CA ILE A 140 14.91 -14.77 -9.70
C ILE A 140 15.77 -13.78 -8.94
N GLU A 141 15.18 -12.64 -8.60
CA GLU A 141 15.69 -11.72 -7.59
C GLU A 141 14.64 -11.59 -6.49
N ASN A 142 15.06 -11.64 -5.23
CA ASN A 142 14.16 -11.44 -4.11
C ASN A 142 14.75 -10.42 -3.14
N ASN A 143 14.06 -9.29 -3.01
CA ASN A 143 14.41 -8.23 -2.10
C ASN A 143 13.51 -8.31 -0.86
N SER A 144 14.04 -7.98 0.32
CA SER A 144 13.26 -7.97 1.58
C SER A 144 12.30 -6.78 1.72
N LYS A 145 11.88 -6.17 0.60
CA LYS A 145 10.91 -5.07 0.58
C LYS A 145 9.49 -5.62 0.70
N ARG A 146 8.56 -4.82 1.22
CA ARG A 146 7.13 -5.18 1.25
C ARG A 146 6.52 -4.94 -0.12
N GLY A 147 5.74 -5.90 -0.61
CA GLY A 147 5.03 -5.76 -1.89
C GLY A 147 3.89 -4.74 -1.83
N LEU A 148 3.69 -4.03 -2.94
CA LEU A 148 2.54 -3.18 -3.20
C LEU A 148 1.31 -4.05 -3.48
N VAL A 149 0.19 -3.73 -2.82
CA VAL A 149 -1.10 -4.43 -3.01
C VAL A 149 -2.06 -3.53 -3.78
N PHE A 150 -2.88 -4.12 -4.64
CA PHE A 150 -4.00 -3.45 -5.28
C PHE A 150 -5.29 -4.25 -5.06
N SER A 151 -6.32 -3.58 -4.54
CA SER A 151 -7.63 -4.16 -4.28
C SER A 151 -8.69 -3.06 -4.34
N GLU A 152 -9.87 -3.39 -4.86
CA GLU A 152 -11.03 -2.49 -4.90
C GLU A 152 -10.73 -1.10 -5.51
N GLY A 153 -9.79 -1.05 -6.47
CA GLY A 153 -9.40 0.19 -7.15
C GLY A 153 -8.38 1.06 -6.40
N SER A 154 -7.84 0.59 -5.28
CA SER A 154 -6.92 1.35 -4.42
C SER A 154 -5.61 0.59 -4.15
N TYR A 155 -4.52 1.34 -3.95
CA TYR A 155 -3.25 0.79 -3.47
C TYR A 155 -3.30 0.55 -1.95
N SER A 156 -2.60 -0.49 -1.50
CA SER A 156 -2.45 -0.85 -0.10
C SER A 156 -1.10 -1.53 0.14
N THR A 157 -0.82 -1.91 1.38
CA THR A 157 0.41 -2.63 1.76
C THR A 157 0.10 -3.96 2.41
N THR A 158 1.03 -4.92 2.29
CA THR A 158 0.94 -6.19 3.00
C THR A 158 1.19 -5.97 4.50
N SER A 159 0.11 -5.84 5.26
CA SER A 159 0.15 -5.88 6.72
C SER A 159 -0.15 -7.28 7.21
N ALA A 160 0.71 -7.83 8.06
CA ALA A 160 0.49 -9.16 8.62
C ALA A 160 -0.78 -9.19 9.48
N ILE A 161 -1.78 -9.98 9.04
CA ILE A 161 -2.97 -10.28 9.83
C ILE A 161 -2.57 -11.23 10.96
N ARG A 162 -2.98 -10.94 12.20
CA ARG A 162 -2.70 -11.80 13.34
C ARG A 162 -3.59 -13.06 13.29
N PRO A 163 -3.08 -14.24 13.66
CA PRO A 163 -3.93 -15.36 14.01
C PRO A 163 -4.86 -14.94 15.15
N ASN A 164 -6.14 -15.27 15.03
CA ASN A 164 -7.18 -14.95 16.01
C ASN A 164 -7.09 -15.90 17.23
N ASN A 165 -5.90 -16.03 17.81
CA ASN A 165 -5.72 -16.82 19.01
C ASN A 165 -5.87 -15.88 20.21
N GLN A 166 -6.73 -16.28 21.15
CA GLN A 166 -6.76 -15.73 22.50
C GLN A 166 -5.32 -15.68 23.00
N ILE A 167 -4.79 -14.47 23.16
CA ILE A 167 -3.48 -14.27 23.76
C ILE A 167 -3.59 -14.89 25.17
N PRO A 168 -2.81 -15.91 25.53
CA PRO A 168 -2.80 -16.37 26.91
C PRO A 168 -2.52 -15.15 27.80
N ASN A 169 -3.35 -14.93 28.82
CA ASN A 169 -3.27 -13.76 29.70
C ASN A 169 -1.87 -13.59 30.35
N GLU A 170 -1.03 -14.61 30.31
CA GLU A 170 0.34 -14.62 30.82
C GLU A 170 1.32 -15.03 29.71
N LEU A 171 1.80 -14.06 28.93
CA LEU A 171 3.02 -14.24 28.11
C LEU A 171 4.24 -13.57 28.75
N ASP A 172 4.04 -12.54 29.58
CA ASP A 172 5.11 -11.91 30.34
C ASP A 172 5.40 -12.69 31.63
N THR A 173 6.23 -13.70 31.51
CA THR A 173 6.85 -14.35 32.68
C THR A 173 8.20 -13.70 33.03
N GLY A 174 8.65 -12.68 32.28
CA GLY A 174 9.98 -12.08 32.44
C GLY A 174 11.12 -13.08 32.18
N SER A 175 10.85 -14.16 31.44
CA SER A 175 11.80 -15.27 31.25
C SER A 175 12.65 -15.14 29.99
N SER A 176 12.33 -14.20 29.08
CA SER A 176 13.04 -13.98 27.83
C SER A 176 13.68 -12.60 27.76
N LEU A 177 14.92 -12.55 27.27
CA LEU A 177 15.67 -11.30 27.06
C LEU A 177 14.93 -10.28 26.17
N ILE A 178 14.03 -10.74 25.32
CA ILE A 178 13.24 -9.87 24.44
C ILE A 178 12.20 -9.05 25.21
N ASP A 179 11.72 -9.55 26.35
CA ASP A 179 10.68 -8.91 27.16
C ASP A 179 11.23 -7.67 27.89
N GLU A 180 12.56 -7.56 28.05
CA GLU A 180 13.22 -6.38 28.62
C GLU A 180 13.55 -5.31 27.57
N LEU A 181 13.43 -5.61 26.27
CA LEU A 181 13.80 -4.68 25.20
C LEU A 181 12.69 -3.64 24.97
N LEU A 182 13.01 -2.36 25.20
CA LEU A 182 12.08 -1.24 24.99
C LEU A 182 11.48 -1.21 23.56
N ILE A 183 12.30 -1.49 22.53
CA ILE A 183 11.82 -1.52 21.14
C ILE A 183 10.74 -2.60 20.92
N TYR A 184 10.89 -3.75 21.58
CA TYR A 184 9.92 -4.84 21.50
C TYR A 184 8.64 -4.49 22.23
N GLN A 185 8.75 -3.94 23.46
CA GLN A 185 7.60 -3.54 24.25
C GLN A 185 6.82 -2.38 23.59
N LEU A 186 7.50 -1.38 23.03
CA LEU A 186 6.83 -0.30 22.27
C LEU A 186 6.08 -0.84 21.05
N ALA A 187 6.70 -1.72 20.27
CA ALA A 187 6.05 -2.33 19.09
C ALA A 187 4.84 -3.18 19.49
N ARG A 188 4.97 -3.98 20.56
CA ARG A 188 3.89 -4.85 21.07
C ARG A 188 2.74 -4.03 21.65
N ALA A 189 3.05 -3.05 22.50
CA ALA A 189 2.07 -2.16 23.12
C ALA A 189 1.33 -1.32 22.07
N SER A 190 2.05 -0.65 21.17
CA SER A 190 1.44 0.11 20.05
C SER A 190 0.45 -0.77 19.30
N ARG A 191 0.86 -1.98 18.92
CA ARG A 191 0.03 -2.88 18.12
C ARG A 191 -1.13 -3.52 18.91
N GLN A 192 -1.05 -3.63 20.23
CA GLN A 192 -2.18 -4.10 21.06
C GLN A 192 -3.21 -2.98 21.31
N VAL A 193 -2.74 -1.76 21.52
CA VAL A 193 -3.58 -0.58 21.75
C VAL A 193 -4.30 -0.14 20.48
N GLU A 194 -3.61 -0.11 19.34
CA GLU A 194 -4.17 0.32 18.06
C GLU A 194 -5.36 -0.54 17.61
N ASN A 195 -5.29 -1.87 17.80
CA ASN A 195 -6.31 -2.80 17.32
C ASN A 195 -7.72 -2.51 17.89
N LEU A 196 -7.80 -2.15 19.17
CA LEU A 196 -9.09 -1.92 19.81
C LEU A 196 -9.72 -0.61 19.31
N PHE A 197 -8.88 0.40 19.07
CA PHE A 197 -9.34 1.73 18.62
C PHE A 197 -9.69 1.74 17.13
N HIS A 198 -8.92 1.03 16.30
CA HIS A 198 -9.17 0.97 14.85
C HIS A 198 -10.57 0.41 14.54
N LYS A 199 -11.05 -0.58 15.31
CA LYS A 199 -12.41 -1.08 15.18
C LYS A 199 -13.45 0.03 15.42
N THR A 200 -13.25 0.88 16.42
CA THR A 200 -14.15 2.00 16.71
C THR A 200 -14.09 3.06 15.60
N VAL A 201 -12.93 3.28 14.99
CA VAL A 201 -12.81 4.18 13.82
C VAL A 201 -13.56 3.63 12.62
N ASP A 202 -13.45 2.33 12.34
CA ASP A 202 -14.17 1.68 11.25
C ASP A 202 -15.70 1.72 11.46
N GLU A 203 -16.18 1.57 12.69
CA GLU A 203 -17.61 1.71 13.06
C GLU A 203 -18.16 3.12 12.81
N GLU A 204 -17.29 4.13 12.81
CA GLU A 204 -17.62 5.51 12.44
C GLU A 204 -17.50 5.77 10.93
N GLU A 205 -17.29 4.74 10.09
CA GLU A 205 -17.14 4.85 8.63
C GLU A 205 -16.01 5.81 8.22
N LEU A 206 -14.90 5.78 8.96
CA LEU A 206 -13.68 6.51 8.63
C LEU A 206 -12.54 5.53 8.42
N THR A 207 -11.63 5.85 7.50
CA THR A 207 -10.35 5.17 7.44
C THR A 207 -9.41 5.69 8.53
N ILE A 208 -8.41 4.89 8.93
CA ILE A 208 -7.39 5.33 9.90
C ILE A 208 -6.66 6.61 9.47
N PRO A 209 -6.26 6.79 8.20
CA PRO A 209 -5.72 8.06 7.73
C PRO A 209 -6.67 9.24 7.90
N GLU A 210 -7.96 9.10 7.53
CA GLU A 210 -8.95 10.18 7.65
C GLU A 210 -9.15 10.60 9.11
N TRP A 211 -9.25 9.63 10.03
CA TRP A 211 -9.28 9.92 11.47
C TRP A 211 -8.03 10.68 11.92
N ARG A 212 -6.82 10.21 11.57
CA ARG A 212 -5.56 10.86 12.00
C ARG A 212 -5.43 12.28 11.44
N ILE A 213 -5.90 12.52 10.21
CA ILE A 213 -5.96 13.85 9.60
C ILE A 213 -6.92 14.74 10.41
N LEU A 214 -8.17 14.33 10.58
CA LEU A 214 -9.18 15.12 11.29
C LEU A 214 -8.81 15.38 12.75
N ALA A 215 -8.23 14.39 13.43
CA ALA A 215 -7.72 14.56 14.79
C ALA A 215 -6.55 15.57 14.85
N SER A 216 -5.69 15.60 13.82
CA SER A 216 -4.57 16.56 13.73
C SER A 216 -5.03 18.00 13.43
N LEU A 217 -6.22 18.15 12.83
CA LEU A 217 -6.87 19.41 12.48
C LEU A 217 -7.91 19.85 13.52
N TYR A 218 -8.15 19.05 14.55
CA TYR A 218 -9.17 19.31 15.56
C TYR A 218 -8.97 20.67 16.25
N GLY A 219 -10.07 21.37 16.54
CA GLY A 219 -10.03 22.73 17.07
C GLY A 219 -9.74 23.80 16.02
N ASN A 220 -10.11 23.57 14.75
CA ASN A 220 -9.81 24.43 13.60
C ASN A 220 -8.30 24.70 13.43
N ALA A 221 -7.47 23.68 13.73
CA ALA A 221 -6.04 23.78 13.54
C ALA A 221 -5.70 23.71 12.03
N SER A 222 -4.64 24.43 11.66
CA SER A 222 -4.03 24.36 10.33
C SER A 222 -2.72 23.58 10.39
N ARG A 223 -2.46 22.74 9.39
CA ARG A 223 -1.27 21.90 9.27
C ARG A 223 -0.76 21.89 7.83
N SER A 224 0.53 21.66 7.69
CA SER A 224 1.13 21.42 6.38
C SER A 224 0.84 20.01 5.86
N LEU A 225 0.96 19.81 4.55
CA LEU A 225 0.96 18.47 3.96
C LEU A 225 2.07 17.59 4.57
N SER A 226 3.27 18.13 4.77
CA SER A 226 4.42 17.40 5.34
C SER A 226 4.18 16.97 6.78
N GLU A 227 3.58 17.82 7.61
CA GLU A 227 3.19 17.51 8.99
C GLU A 227 2.12 16.42 9.02
N LEU A 228 1.14 16.46 8.12
CA LEU A 228 0.11 15.42 8.03
C LEU A 228 0.73 14.08 7.60
N CYS A 229 1.63 14.05 6.62
CA CYS A 229 2.35 12.84 6.22
C CYS A 229 3.08 12.19 7.41
N ALA A 230 3.83 12.99 8.17
CA ALA A 230 4.57 12.51 9.32
C ALA A 230 3.66 11.98 10.45
N ARG A 231 2.46 12.55 10.62
CA ARG A 231 1.51 12.16 11.68
C ARG A 231 0.65 10.96 11.32
N THR A 232 0.30 10.82 10.06
CA THR A 232 -0.58 9.75 9.58
C THR A 232 0.21 8.50 9.18
N PHE A 233 1.50 8.66 8.89
CA PHE A 233 2.37 7.65 8.28
C PHE A 233 1.88 7.21 6.89
N VAL A 234 1.39 8.17 6.11
CA VAL A 234 0.86 7.95 4.76
C VAL A 234 1.64 8.79 3.76
N ASP A 235 1.93 8.19 2.60
CA ASP A 235 2.66 8.85 1.52
C ASP A 235 1.95 10.12 1.02
N PRO A 236 2.71 11.17 0.60
CA PRO A 236 2.14 12.44 0.17
C PRO A 236 1.08 12.32 -0.92
N GLY A 237 1.31 11.47 -1.94
CA GLY A 237 0.36 11.28 -3.03
C GLY A 237 -0.98 10.72 -2.56
N VAL A 238 -0.95 9.72 -1.68
CA VAL A 238 -2.16 9.11 -1.11
C VAL A 238 -2.89 10.09 -0.19
N ILE A 239 -2.16 10.89 0.60
CA ILE A 239 -2.77 11.93 1.43
C ILE A 239 -3.49 12.98 0.59
N ILE A 240 -2.91 13.42 -0.52
CA ILE A 240 -3.54 14.43 -1.40
C ILE A 240 -4.90 13.92 -1.90
N ASP A 241 -4.99 12.66 -2.30
CA ASP A 241 -6.25 12.06 -2.75
C ASP A 241 -7.30 12.03 -1.64
N ILE A 242 -6.90 11.66 -0.42
CA ILE A 242 -7.77 11.66 0.76
C ILE A 242 -8.26 13.08 1.09
N LEU A 243 -7.34 14.05 1.15
CA LEU A 243 -7.64 15.45 1.45
C LEU A 243 -8.59 16.06 0.41
N THR A 244 -8.42 15.71 -0.86
CA THR A 244 -9.29 16.16 -1.94
C THR A 244 -10.73 15.70 -1.71
N ARG A 245 -10.93 14.41 -1.38
CA ARG A 245 -12.26 13.87 -1.04
C ARG A 245 -12.85 14.54 0.20
N MET A 246 -12.07 14.63 1.29
CA MET A 246 -12.49 15.27 2.53
C MET A 246 -12.87 16.74 2.35
N SER A 247 -12.19 17.47 1.47
CA SER A 247 -12.53 18.85 1.15
C SER A 247 -13.84 18.98 0.39
N ILE A 248 -14.17 18.03 -0.49
CA ILE A 248 -15.47 17.97 -1.17
C ILE A 248 -16.59 17.77 -0.14
N ASP A 249 -16.34 16.94 0.86
CA ASP A 249 -17.28 16.66 1.96
C ASP A 249 -17.27 17.75 3.06
N ASN A 250 -16.62 18.89 2.82
CA ASN A 250 -16.51 20.02 3.75
C ASN A 250 -15.88 19.66 5.11
N LEU A 251 -15.05 18.62 5.19
CA LEU A 251 -14.40 18.20 6.45
C LEU A 251 -13.09 18.97 6.72
N CYS A 252 -12.44 19.45 5.67
CA CYS A 252 -11.27 20.33 5.73
C CYS A 252 -11.28 21.31 4.56
N THR A 253 -10.48 22.37 4.65
CA THR A 253 -10.19 23.27 3.53
C THR A 253 -8.73 23.19 3.14
N LEU A 254 -8.47 23.32 1.84
CA LEU A 254 -7.13 23.31 1.26
C LEU A 254 -6.79 24.71 0.78
N SER A 255 -5.61 25.21 1.15
CA SER A 255 -5.09 26.49 0.67
C SER A 255 -3.62 26.36 0.30
N ASP A 256 -3.27 26.76 -0.90
CA ASP A 256 -1.88 26.80 -1.34
C ASP A 256 -1.21 28.11 -0.92
N THR A 257 -0.08 27.98 -0.25
CA THR A 257 0.85 29.10 -0.04
C THR A 257 1.98 29.02 -1.05
N LYS A 258 2.82 30.06 -1.15
CA LYS A 258 3.98 30.07 -2.06
C LYS A 258 4.99 28.93 -1.80
N SER A 259 4.95 28.32 -0.62
CA SER A 259 5.93 27.32 -0.18
C SER A 259 5.34 25.93 0.07
N GLU A 260 4.03 25.81 0.31
CA GLU A 260 3.43 24.60 0.87
C GLU A 260 1.89 24.63 0.82
N MET A 261 1.28 23.45 0.68
CA MET A 261 -0.15 23.24 0.85
C MET A 261 -0.50 23.21 2.35
N ILE A 262 -1.43 24.07 2.76
CA ILE A 262 -1.96 24.18 4.12
C ILE A 262 -3.38 23.64 4.16
N ILE A 263 -3.62 22.76 5.13
CA ILE A 263 -4.90 22.11 5.38
C ILE A 263 -5.46 22.63 6.69
N THR A 264 -6.73 23.07 6.70
CA THR A 264 -7.41 23.56 7.91
C THR A 264 -8.67 22.76 8.19
N GLY A 265 -8.89 22.36 9.44
CA GLY A 265 -10.11 21.67 9.84
C GLY A 265 -11.35 22.58 9.79
N THR A 266 -12.50 22.02 9.46
CA THR A 266 -13.79 22.73 9.54
C THR A 266 -14.58 22.31 10.78
N ASN A 267 -15.67 23.03 11.06
CA ASN A 267 -16.63 22.62 12.10
C ASN A 267 -17.26 21.25 11.83
N ASP A 268 -17.50 20.90 10.56
CA ASP A 268 -18.08 19.60 10.20
C ASP A 268 -17.06 18.48 10.37
N GLY A 269 -15.80 18.72 10.00
CA GLY A 269 -14.69 17.83 10.30
C GLY A 269 -14.51 17.58 11.79
N MET A 270 -14.61 18.62 12.62
CA MET A 270 -14.56 18.48 14.09
C MET A 270 -15.72 17.64 14.63
N LYS A 271 -16.96 17.90 14.19
CA LYS A 271 -18.13 17.11 14.61
C LYS A 271 -17.99 15.66 14.21
N ARG A 272 -17.43 15.38 13.03
CA ARG A 272 -17.24 14.02 12.50
C ARG A 272 -16.39 13.14 13.39
N VAL A 273 -15.47 13.72 14.16
CA VAL A 273 -14.51 12.99 14.99
C VAL A 273 -14.65 13.22 16.49
N ALA A 274 -15.64 14.01 16.92
CA ALA A 274 -15.85 14.32 18.34
C ALA A 274 -16.06 13.05 19.19
N ASN A 275 -16.90 12.12 18.72
CA ASN A 275 -17.16 10.85 19.40
C ASN A 275 -15.90 9.98 19.50
N LEU A 276 -15.03 10.03 18.48
CA LEU A 276 -13.78 9.26 18.47
C LEU A 276 -12.77 9.79 19.50
N PHE A 277 -12.77 11.10 19.82
CA PHE A 277 -11.96 11.63 20.92
C PHE A 277 -12.44 11.13 22.28
N ASP A 278 -13.75 11.04 22.49
CA ASP A 278 -14.30 10.50 23.74
C ASP A 278 -14.06 8.99 23.84
N ALA A 279 -14.21 8.25 22.74
CA ALA A 279 -13.84 6.84 22.67
C ALA A 279 -12.35 6.60 22.96
N ALA A 280 -11.47 7.44 22.40
CA ALA A 280 -10.03 7.37 22.63
C ALA A 280 -9.69 7.57 24.12
N ARG A 281 -10.32 8.54 24.78
CA ARG A 281 -10.16 8.79 26.23
C ARG A 281 -10.66 7.63 27.08
N ASN A 282 -11.81 7.06 26.73
CA ASN A 282 -12.36 5.91 27.44
C ASN A 282 -11.43 4.69 27.34
N GLN A 283 -10.87 4.47 26.15
CA GLN A 283 -9.92 3.40 25.92
C GLN A 283 -8.59 3.66 26.64
N GLU A 284 -8.06 4.88 26.62
CA GLU A 284 -6.89 5.29 27.39
C GLU A 284 -7.09 4.98 28.89
N ASN A 285 -8.26 5.33 29.43
CA ASN A 285 -8.59 5.04 30.81
C ASN A 285 -8.64 3.54 31.12
N ALA A 286 -9.15 2.73 30.20
CA ALA A 286 -9.22 1.28 30.32
C ALA A 286 -7.84 0.60 30.22
N ILE A 287 -6.92 1.13 29.40
CA ILE A 287 -5.56 0.58 29.25
C ILE A 287 -4.67 0.95 30.44
N LEU A 288 -4.85 2.16 30.98
CA LEU A 288 -3.99 2.69 32.03
C LEU A 288 -4.61 2.54 33.42
N THR A 289 -5.59 1.65 33.62
CA THR A 289 -6.34 1.52 34.89
C THR A 289 -5.45 1.36 36.12
N ASP A 290 -4.29 0.74 35.95
CA ASP A 290 -3.35 0.45 37.04
C ASP A 290 -2.38 1.59 37.33
N LEU A 291 -2.36 2.64 36.49
CA LEU A 291 -1.51 3.82 36.65
C LEU A 291 -2.27 4.98 37.30
N ASN A 292 -1.59 5.66 38.22
CA ASN A 292 -2.08 6.91 38.78
C ASN A 292 -1.85 8.10 37.81
N GLU A 293 -2.45 9.25 38.10
CA GLU A 293 -2.38 10.46 37.25
C GLU A 293 -0.93 10.94 36.98
N ILE A 294 -0.04 10.84 37.97
CA ILE A 294 1.36 11.27 37.81
C ILE A 294 2.08 10.34 36.84
N GLU A 295 1.88 9.03 36.97
CA GLU A 295 2.46 8.01 36.10
C GLU A 295 1.94 8.13 34.66
N ARG A 296 0.64 8.39 34.49
CA ARG A 296 0.01 8.62 33.18
C ARG A 296 0.64 9.81 32.47
N VAL A 297 0.74 10.95 33.15
CA VAL A 297 1.37 12.16 32.60
C VAL A 297 2.85 11.92 32.27
N ALA A 298 3.56 11.20 33.13
CA ALA A 298 4.97 10.84 32.90
C ALA A 298 5.14 9.95 31.66
N LEU A 299 4.32 8.90 31.51
CA LEU A 299 4.35 7.99 30.36
C LEU A 299 4.18 8.75 29.04
N ILE A 300 3.12 9.56 28.93
CA ILE A 300 2.83 10.35 27.72
C ILE A 300 3.99 11.31 27.41
N LYS A 301 4.56 11.94 28.45
CA LYS A 301 5.70 12.85 28.29
C LYS A 301 6.94 12.11 27.75
N GLN A 302 7.23 10.92 28.27
CA GLN A 302 8.37 10.11 27.80
C GLN A 302 8.16 9.64 26.35
N LEU A 303 6.96 9.16 26.00
CA LEU A 303 6.62 8.78 24.63
C LEU A 303 6.80 9.95 23.66
N LYS A 304 6.32 11.15 24.00
CA LYS A 304 6.54 12.37 23.21
C LYS A 304 8.02 12.70 23.06
N SER A 305 8.82 12.51 24.12
CA SER A 305 10.26 12.71 24.05
C SER A 305 10.94 11.73 23.10
N ILE A 306 10.59 10.44 23.19
CA ILE A 306 11.09 9.37 22.30
C ILE A 306 10.77 9.73 20.86
N ILE A 307 9.50 10.00 20.54
CA ILE A 307 9.06 10.38 19.18
C ILE A 307 9.89 11.55 18.64
N ARG A 308 10.09 12.61 19.44
CA ARG A 308 10.89 13.77 19.02
C ARG A 308 12.35 13.40 18.72
N THR A 309 12.94 12.48 19.48
CA THR A 309 14.35 12.07 19.29
C THR A 309 14.56 11.02 18.20
N THR A 310 13.50 10.33 17.76
CA THR A 310 13.58 9.26 16.76
C THR A 310 12.98 9.64 15.41
N ASN A 311 12.31 10.79 15.31
CA ASN A 311 11.79 11.33 14.06
C ASN A 311 12.95 11.93 13.25
N ASN A 312 13.67 11.07 12.51
CA ASN A 312 14.74 11.42 11.57
C ASN A 312 14.21 11.51 10.15
#